data_AF-A0A330GDQ3-F1
#
_entry.id   AF-A0A330GDQ3-F1
#
_cell.length_a   1.000
_cell.length_b   1.000
_cell.length_c   1.000
_cell.angle_alpha   90.00
_cell.angle_beta   90.00
_cell.angle_gamma   90.00
#
_symmetry.space_group_name_H-M   'P 1'
#
loop_
_entity.id
_entity.type
_entity.pdbx_description
1 polymer ?
#
loop_
_entity_poly.entity_id
_entity_poly.type
_entity_poly.pdbx_seq_one_letter_code
_entity_poly.pdbx_strand_id
1 'polypeptide(L)'
;NHSAHISRETRTWLAAQPPGRFEFTFTPKHGSWLNLIEGFFSKFARSVLRHIRVASKHELKQRIMAGIEDLNRHPVIHTWSYKLAEAA
;
A
#
# COMPACT_ATOMS: atom_id res chain seq x y z
N ASN A 1 10.18 6.66 -1.92
CA ASN A 1 11.15 7.56 -1.25
C ASN A 1 10.67 9.01 -1.24
N HIS A 2 9.44 9.24 -0.77
CA HIS A 2 8.93 10.59 -0.58
C HIS A 2 9.65 11.27 0.60
N SER A 3 9.70 12.60 0.64
CA SER A 3 10.39 13.37 1.68
C SER A 3 9.94 12.98 3.10
N ALA A 4 8.65 12.67 3.26
CA ALA A 4 8.07 12.18 4.51
C ALA A 4 8.71 10.86 5.01
N HIS A 5 9.23 9.99 4.14
CA HIS A 5 9.80 8.70 4.53
C HIS A 5 11.28 8.79 4.89
N ILE A 6 11.95 9.88 4.49
CA ILE A 6 13.41 10.05 4.65
C ILE A 6 13.76 11.27 5.50
N SER A 7 12.76 11.94 6.07
CA SER A 7 12.94 13.14 6.87
C SER A 7 13.85 12.86 8.08
N ARG A 8 14.49 13.92 8.59
CA ARG A 8 15.30 13.81 9.81
C ARG A 8 14.46 13.30 10.98
N GLU A 9 13.25 13.81 11.13
CA GLU A 9 12.30 13.40 12.17
C GLU A 9 12.00 11.90 12.10
N THR A 10 11.64 11.39 10.91
CA THR A 10 11.37 9.97 10.70
C THR A 10 12.58 9.11 10.99
N ARG A 11 13.77 9.51 10.53
CA ARG A 11 15.02 8.77 10.78
C ARG A 11 15.38 8.75 12.27
N THR A 12 15.22 9.87 12.97
CA THR A 12 15.44 9.95 14.41
C THR A 12 14.48 9.04 15.16
N TRP A 13 13.20 9.07 14.80
CA TRP A 13 12.22 8.17 15.41
C TRP A 13 12.54 6.69 15.17
N LEU A 14 12.95 6.33 13.95
CA LEU A 14 13.34 4.96 13.59
C LEU A 14 14.57 4.48 14.35
N ALA A 15 15.57 5.33 14.54
CA ALA A 15 16.77 5.01 15.29
C ALA A 15 16.50 4.76 16.79
N ALA A 16 15.42 5.34 17.33
CA ALA A 16 15.00 5.13 18.73
C ALA A 16 14.23 3.81 18.95
N GLN A 17 13.97 3.03 17.90
CA GLN A 17 13.18 1.80 18.00
C GLN A 17 14.05 0.60 18.41
N PRO A 18 13.46 -0.41 19.08
CA PRO A 18 14.17 -1.64 19.40
C PRO A 18 14.85 -2.26 18.16
N PRO A 19 16.10 -2.75 18.29
CA PRO A 19 16.77 -3.46 17.21
C PRO A 19 15.92 -4.62 16.68
N GLY A 20 15.88 -4.80 15.37
CA GLY A 20 15.09 -5.86 14.72
C GLY A 20 13.58 -5.59 14.65
N ARG A 21 13.07 -4.45 15.16
CA ARG A 21 11.64 -4.11 15.03
C ARG A 21 11.22 -3.85 13.58
N PHE A 22 12.13 -3.34 12.74
CA PHE A 22 11.84 -2.99 11.36
C PHE A 22 12.92 -3.54 10.43
N GLU A 23 12.50 -4.18 9.35
CA GLU A 23 13.32 -4.52 8.19
C GLU A 23 12.79 -3.74 6.99
N PHE A 24 13.66 -2.97 6.34
CA PHE A 24 13.27 -2.14 5.20
C PHE A 24 13.62 -2.81 3.88
N THR A 25 12.60 -3.26 3.16
CA THR A 25 12.74 -3.73 1.78
C THR A 25 12.37 -2.61 0.81
N PHE A 26 13.36 -2.12 0.06
CA PHE A 26 13.14 -1.09 -0.95
C PHE A 26 12.98 -1.74 -2.33
N THR A 27 11.95 -1.35 -3.08
CA THR A 27 11.82 -1.71 -4.50
C THR A 27 12.94 -1.06 -5.32
N PRO A 28 13.44 -1.70 -6.41
CA PRO A 28 14.38 -1.09 -7.33
C PRO A 28 13.91 0.27 -7.85
N LYS A 29 14.86 1.13 -8.23
CA LYS A 29 14.53 2.37 -8.95
C LYS A 29 13.73 2.03 -10.21
N HIS A 30 12.67 2.80 -10.48
CA HIS A 30 11.70 2.54 -11.56
C HIS A 30 10.88 1.24 -11.43
N GLY A 31 11.04 0.48 -10.33
CA GLY A 31 10.28 -0.73 -10.03
C GLY A 31 8.96 -0.47 -9.30
N SER A 32 8.27 0.66 -9.55
CA SER A 32 6.99 0.97 -8.88
C SER A 32 5.92 -0.08 -9.16
N TRP A 33 6.03 -0.79 -10.28
CA TRP A 33 5.17 -1.93 -10.60
C TRP A 33 5.28 -3.08 -9.60
N LEU A 34 6.37 -3.21 -8.82
CA LEU A 34 6.49 -4.20 -7.75
C LEU A 34 5.78 -3.78 -6.46
N ASN A 35 5.37 -2.51 -6.35
CA ASN A 35 4.75 -1.97 -5.16
C ASN A 35 3.26 -2.33 -5.10
N LEU A 36 2.95 -3.46 -4.44
CA LEU A 36 1.58 -3.99 -4.32
C LEU A 36 0.55 -2.97 -3.83
N ILE A 37 0.95 -2.06 -2.95
CA ILE A 37 0.03 -1.08 -2.36
C ILE A 37 -0.50 -0.09 -3.40
N GLU A 38 0.30 0.23 -4.43
CA GLU A 38 -0.13 1.12 -5.52
C GLU A 38 -1.22 0.43 -6.36
N GLY A 39 -1.02 -0.85 -6.67
CA GLY A 39 -2.02 -1.66 -7.37
C GLY A 39 -3.30 -1.83 -6.56
N PHE A 40 -3.19 -2.04 -5.24
CA PHE A 40 -4.32 -2.08 -4.33
C PHE A 40 -5.12 -0.78 -4.37
N PHE A 41 -4.48 0.38 -4.17
CA PHE A 41 -5.18 1.67 -4.19
C PHE A 41 -5.81 1.98 -5.55
N SER A 42 -5.15 1.62 -6.66
CA SER A 42 -5.73 1.76 -8.00
C SER A 42 -7.01 0.93 -8.18
N LYS A 43 -7.04 -0.31 -7.68
CA LYS A 43 -8.23 -1.16 -7.70
C LYS A 43 -9.31 -0.57 -6.79
N PHE A 44 -8.96 -0.26 -5.54
CA PHE A 44 -9.88 0.30 -4.54
C PHE A 44 -10.55 1.60 -5.01
N ALA A 45 -9.78 2.50 -5.62
CA ALA A 45 -10.31 3.73 -6.18
C ALA A 45 -11.35 3.47 -7.28
N ARG A 46 -11.13 2.46 -8.14
CA ARG A 46 -12.02 2.10 -9.25
C ARG A 46 -13.25 1.32 -8.81
N SER A 47 -13.12 0.38 -7.88
CA SER A 47 -14.20 -0.51 -7.46
C SER A 47 -15.02 0.03 -6.29
N VAL A 48 -14.38 0.68 -5.31
CA VAL A 48 -15.03 1.12 -4.08
C VAL A 48 -15.34 2.62 -4.11
N LEU A 49 -14.43 3.47 -4.62
CA LEU A 49 -14.55 4.92 -4.46
C LEU A 49 -15.13 5.68 -5.66
N ARG A 50 -15.05 5.13 -6.87
CA ARG A 50 -15.28 5.89 -8.13
C ARG A 50 -16.62 6.61 -8.23
N HIS A 51 -17.66 6.09 -7.56
CA HIS A 51 -19.02 6.59 -7.67
C HIS A 51 -19.69 6.85 -6.31
N ILE A 52 -18.95 6.84 -5.21
CA ILE A 52 -19.56 7.08 -3.90
C ILE A 52 -19.87 8.57 -3.73
N ARG A 53 -21.04 8.84 -3.14
CA ARG A 53 -21.40 10.16 -2.62
C ARG A 53 -21.53 10.02 -1.12
N VAL A 54 -20.93 10.95 -0.39
CA VAL A 54 -20.91 10.98 1.07
C VAL A 54 -21.18 12.39 1.54
N ALA A 55 -21.89 12.53 2.65
CA ALA A 55 -22.26 13.82 3.23
C ALA A 55 -21.18 14.41 4.14
N SER A 56 -20.18 13.61 4.54
CA SER A 56 -19.11 14.07 5.43
C SER A 56 -17.80 13.28 5.29
N LYS A 57 -16.71 13.85 5.81
CA LYS A 57 -15.42 13.14 5.96
C LYS A 57 -15.53 11.93 6.88
N HIS A 58 -16.40 12.00 7.89
CA HIS A 58 -16.65 10.87 8.78
C HIS A 58 -17.27 9.71 8.01
N GLU A 59 -18.32 9.97 7.22
CA GLU A 59 -18.93 8.95 6.37
C GLU A 59 -17.91 8.39 5.36
N LEU A 60 -17.10 9.25 4.73
CA LEU A 60 -16.03 8.78 3.84
C LEU A 60 -15.10 7.76 4.53
N LYS A 61 -14.67 8.06 5.75
CA LYS A 61 -13.84 7.12 6.54
C LYS A 61 -14.57 5.80 6.78
N GLN A 62 -15.84 5.85 7.18
CA GLN A 62 -16.62 4.62 7.41
C GLN A 62 -16.74 3.76 6.14
N ARG A 63 -17.03 4.39 4.99
CA ARG A 63 -17.12 3.69 3.70
C ARG A 63 -15.80 3.05 3.28
N ILE A 64 -14.68 3.77 3.47
CA ILE A 64 -13.34 3.24 3.21
C ILE A 64 -13.06 2.02 4.09
N MET A 65 -13.30 2.13 5.39
CA MET A 65 -13.04 1.02 6.32
C MET A 65 -13.90 -0.21 6.01
N ALA A 66 -15.19 -0.01 5.70
CA ALA A 66 -16.08 -1.10 5.30
C ALA A 66 -15.62 -1.79 4.00
N GLY A 67 -15.13 -1.03 3.02
CA GLY A 67 -14.56 -1.59 1.80
C GLY A 67 -13.28 -2.39 2.04
N ILE A 68 -12.42 -1.94 2.95
CA ILE A 68 -11.22 -2.69 3.36
C ILE A 68 -11.62 -4.00 4.07
N GLU A 69 -12.60 -3.94 4.97
CA GLU A 69 -13.11 -5.11 5.67
C GLU A 69 -13.72 -6.15 4.71
N ASP A 70 -14.49 -5.70 3.71
CA ASP A 70 -15.03 -6.57 2.66
C ASP A 70 -13.93 -7.28 1.86
N LEU A 71 -12.91 -6.55 1.41
CA LEU A 71 -11.77 -7.14 0.70
C LEU A 71 -11.01 -8.15 1.57
N ASN A 72 -10.89 -7.88 2.86
CA ASN A 72 -10.20 -8.77 3.80
C ASN A 72 -10.96 -10.07 4.10
N ARG A 73 -12.28 -10.14 3.84
CA ARG A 73 -13.04 -11.39 3.97
C ARG A 73 -12.61 -12.44 2.96
N HIS A 74 -12.15 -12.02 1.79
CA HIS A 74 -11.73 -12.90 0.69
C HIS A 74 -10.38 -12.44 0.14
N PRO A 75 -9.29 -12.64 0.89
CA PRO A 75 -7.98 -12.17 0.47
C PRO A 75 -7.53 -12.91 -0.79
N VAL A 76 -7.15 -12.16 -1.81
CA VAL A 76 -6.59 -12.70 -3.05
C VAL A 76 -5.07 -12.54 -3.00
N ILE A 77 -4.36 -13.66 -3.14
CA ILE A 77 -2.90 -13.64 -3.24
C ILE A 77 -2.53 -12.96 -4.56
N HIS A 78 -1.77 -11.87 -4.47
CA HIS A 78 -1.26 -11.21 -5.66
C HIS A 78 -0.12 -12.02 -6.27
N THR A 79 -0.37 -12.63 -7.43
CA THR A 79 0.65 -13.34 -8.20
C THR A 79 1.28 -12.41 -9.23
N TRP A 80 2.61 -12.36 -9.24
CA TRP A 80 3.36 -11.70 -10.30
C TRP A 80 3.74 -12.73 -11.36
N SER A 81 3.42 -12.47 -12.62
CA SER A 81 3.96 -13.21 -13.76
C SER A 81 4.84 -12.28 -14.57
N TYR A 82 6.16 -12.45 -14.49
CA TYR A 82 7.11 -11.68 -15.29
C TYR A 82 8.16 -12.60 -15.87
N LYS A 83 7.98 -13.10 -17.11
CA LYS A 83 8.99 -13.80 -17.94
C LYS A 83 10.05 -14.63 -17.19
N LEU A 84 9.71 -15.25 -16.06
CA LEU A 84 10.67 -15.94 -15.19
C LEU A 84 11.24 -17.17 -15.90
N ALA A 85 10.47 -17.73 -16.83
CA ALA A 85 10.88 -18.84 -17.69
C ALA A 85 11.92 -18.46 -18.77
N GLU A 86 12.07 -17.19 -19.12
CA GLU A 86 13.07 -16.73 -20.11
C GLU A 86 14.38 -16.26 -19.44
N ALA A 87 14.45 -16.29 -18.10
CA ALA A 87 15.62 -15.85 -17.33
C ALA A 87 16.52 -17.01 -16.85
N ALA A 88 16.23 -18.25 -17.28
CA ALA A 88 16.99 -19.46 -16.95
C ALA A 88 17.76 -19.99 -18.18
#